data_AF-A0A2V9U498-F1
#
_entry.id   AF-A0A2V9U498-F1
#
_cell.length_a   1.000
_cell.length_b   1.000
_cell.length_c   1.000
_cell.angle_alpha   90.00
_cell.angle_beta   90.00
_cell.angle_gamma   90.00
#
_symmetry.space_group_name_H-M   'P 1'
#
loop_
_entity.id
_entity.type
_entity.pdbx_description
1 polymer ?
#
loop_
_entity_poly.entity_id
_entity_poly.type
_entity_poly.pdbx_seq_one_letter_code
_entity_poly.pdbx_strand_id
1 'polypeptide(L)'
;MGRFFTRERFGRPQVLAGTLLLIFLAQCAWLVNRSRFVAPEAHEISRIREGLGEWRGHWIASTPSAARTQQSVGDEPFDSHHSALWYLIASAPSLLLRGNTSNYGYFGWLAHAPHLIFGALLGASLWYVARRLYGNAGGYVALMLYCFSPGIIRSSALWFAEPEIGAAWGAFGAIFTAIAVAHTLYAPREVVLWNWRRILLLGLSLALAVGSQFSLIVVLPVTLAFMLYVVPGRRTAAAVIWAAAVGIGTLILFASYFFHVGAFWQGMRHASFLGISGRALFTPLSYKRVVAQLGQSSPALALAIPFGLAIWAGWPRARYFGNTAPLLVAVLLLLFAVGTPHYPGLGFQLVAVPFLFVFVSGIAADLLESGHKNLVTACVWGLLVANAAWNTWELARAGRG
;
A
#
# COMPACT_ATOMS: atom_id res chain seq x y z
N MET A 1 -28.72 -25.23 21.98
CA MET A 1 -27.46 -25.71 21.37
C MET A 1 -27.78 -26.41 20.06
N GLY A 2 -27.47 -25.81 18.91
CA GLY A 2 -27.70 -26.45 17.62
C GLY A 2 -27.51 -25.48 16.45
N ARG A 3 -26.54 -25.80 15.58
CA ARG A 3 -26.24 -25.19 14.27
C ARG A 3 -25.61 -23.78 14.24
N PHE A 4 -24.33 -23.68 14.59
CA PHE A 4 -23.46 -22.54 14.21
C PHE A 4 -22.16 -22.98 13.53
N PHE A 5 -22.22 -24.04 12.72
CA PHE A 5 -21.13 -24.44 11.82
C PHE A 5 -21.67 -24.80 10.43
N THR A 6 -22.40 -23.89 9.79
CA THR A 6 -22.48 -23.91 8.33
C THR A 6 -21.17 -23.35 7.79
N ARG A 7 -20.30 -24.31 7.48
CA ARG A 7 -19.10 -24.17 6.66
C ARG A 7 -19.53 -23.70 5.26
N GLU A 8 -19.81 -22.41 5.06
CA GLU A 8 -19.90 -21.82 3.71
C GLU A 8 -18.50 -21.85 3.07
N ARG A 9 -18.18 -22.99 2.46
CA ARG A 9 -17.05 -23.19 1.56
C ARG A 9 -17.38 -22.46 0.25
N PHE A 10 -17.05 -21.17 0.20
CA PHE A 10 -17.28 -20.26 -0.94
C PHE A 10 -18.75 -19.99 -1.26
N GLY A 11 -19.10 -18.73 -1.48
CA GLY A 11 -20.43 -18.37 -1.96
C GLY A 11 -20.71 -16.89 -1.81
N ARG A 12 -21.21 -16.48 -0.66
CA ARG A 12 -21.72 -15.11 -0.48
C ARG A 12 -20.65 -14.08 -0.10
N PRO A 13 -19.73 -14.34 0.85
CA PRO A 13 -18.82 -13.29 1.30
C PRO A 13 -17.72 -12.96 0.29
N GLN A 14 -17.27 -13.94 -0.49
CA GLN A 14 -16.34 -13.70 -1.59
C GLN A 14 -17.00 -12.91 -2.71
N VAL A 15 -18.26 -13.21 -3.04
CA VAL A 15 -18.99 -12.52 -4.12
C VAL A 15 -19.20 -11.05 -3.75
N LEU A 16 -19.67 -10.76 -2.54
CA LEU A 16 -19.83 -9.36 -2.09
C LEU A 16 -18.52 -8.59 -2.11
N ALA A 17 -17.44 -9.20 -1.60
CA ALA A 17 -16.11 -8.58 -1.64
C ALA A 17 -15.62 -8.36 -3.08
N GLY A 18 -15.83 -9.35 -3.95
CA GLY A 18 -15.53 -9.26 -5.39
C GLY A 18 -16.30 -8.12 -6.06
N THR A 19 -17.61 -7.99 -5.78
CA THR A 19 -18.44 -6.91 -6.31
C THR A 19 -17.94 -5.54 -5.85
N LEU A 20 -17.57 -5.38 -4.57
CA LEU A 20 -17.00 -4.13 -4.07
C LEU A 20 -15.66 -3.78 -4.77
N LEU A 21 -14.80 -4.77 -4.97
CA LEU A 21 -13.55 -4.59 -5.73
C LEU A 21 -13.80 -4.25 -7.21
N LEU A 22 -14.84 -4.82 -7.83
CA LEU A 22 -15.25 -4.46 -9.19
C LEU A 22 -15.77 -3.03 -9.25
N ILE A 23 -16.56 -2.59 -8.26
CA ILE A 23 -17.00 -1.19 -8.15
C ILE A 23 -15.80 -0.26 -7.99
N PHE A 24 -14.82 -0.63 -7.17
CA PHE A 24 -13.57 0.12 -7.03
C PHE A 24 -12.79 0.21 -8.35
N LEU A 25 -12.63 -0.91 -9.06
CA LEU A 25 -11.97 -0.94 -10.37
C LEU A 25 -12.73 -0.12 -11.41
N ALA A 26 -14.07 -0.16 -11.41
CA ALA A 26 -14.89 0.65 -12.29
C ALA A 26 -14.70 2.15 -12.04
N GLN A 27 -14.65 2.58 -10.77
CA GLN A 27 -14.34 3.97 -10.39
C GLN A 27 -12.94 4.39 -10.86
N CYS A 28 -11.94 3.55 -10.65
CA CYS A 28 -10.58 3.84 -11.10
C CYS A 28 -10.50 3.90 -12.64
N ALA A 29 -11.09 2.92 -13.34
CA ALA A 29 -11.10 2.90 -14.80
C ALA A 29 -11.85 4.10 -15.40
N TRP A 30 -12.95 4.52 -14.76
CA TRP A 30 -13.66 5.73 -15.14
C TRP A 30 -12.78 6.99 -14.99
N LEU A 31 -12.06 7.10 -13.88
CA LEU A 31 -11.14 8.23 -13.62
C LEU A 31 -9.97 8.24 -14.62
N VAL A 32 -9.36 7.07 -14.90
CA VAL A 32 -8.30 6.97 -15.92
C VAL A 32 -8.83 7.28 -17.32
N ASN A 33 -10.05 6.89 -17.67
CA ASN A 33 -10.61 7.24 -18.97
C ASN A 33 -10.81 8.75 -19.12
N ARG A 34 -11.12 9.44 -18.02
CA ARG A 34 -11.23 10.90 -18.00
C ARG A 34 -9.88 11.61 -18.07
N SER A 35 -8.81 11.03 -17.50
CA SER A 35 -7.50 11.70 -17.50
C SER A 35 -6.91 11.77 -18.90
N ARG A 36 -7.34 10.90 -19.81
CA ARG A 36 -6.90 10.93 -21.22
C ARG A 36 -7.20 12.24 -21.94
N PHE A 37 -8.21 12.98 -21.49
CA PHE A 37 -8.61 14.26 -22.07
C PHE A 37 -7.89 15.45 -21.43
N VAL A 38 -7.19 15.23 -20.32
CA VAL A 38 -6.28 16.18 -19.67
C VAL A 38 -4.87 15.82 -20.15
N ALA A 39 -4.05 16.79 -20.53
CA ALA A 39 -2.72 16.50 -21.09
C ALA A 39 -1.92 15.58 -20.13
N PRO A 40 -1.35 14.46 -20.62
CA PRO A 40 -0.61 13.54 -19.76
C PRO A 40 0.54 14.28 -19.09
N GLU A 41 0.66 14.13 -17.77
CA GLU A 41 1.67 14.87 -17.01
C GLU A 41 3.08 14.46 -17.48
N ALA A 42 3.95 15.46 -17.67
CA ALA A 42 5.29 15.26 -18.22
C ALA A 42 6.14 14.25 -17.41
N HIS A 43 5.85 14.10 -16.12
CA HIS A 43 6.53 13.16 -15.21
C HIS A 43 6.15 11.69 -15.49
N GLU A 44 4.91 11.42 -15.91
CA GLU A 44 4.45 10.06 -16.19
C GLU A 44 5.05 9.56 -17.50
N ILE A 45 5.09 10.43 -18.52
CA ILE A 45 5.69 10.12 -19.81
C ILE A 45 7.18 9.81 -19.66
N SER A 46 7.90 10.58 -18.85
CA SER A 46 9.33 10.37 -18.62
C SER A 46 9.60 9.06 -17.88
N ARG A 47 8.83 8.75 -16.82
CA ARG A 47 8.92 7.46 -16.11
C ARG A 47 8.79 6.26 -17.05
N ILE A 48 7.76 6.25 -17.88
CA ILE A 48 7.50 5.13 -18.79
C ILE A 48 8.55 5.08 -19.90
N ARG A 49 9.01 6.22 -20.41
CA ARG A 49 10.10 6.29 -21.40
C ARG A 49 11.39 5.73 -20.84
N GLU A 50 11.74 6.07 -19.60
CA GLU A 50 12.95 5.57 -18.94
C GLU A 50 12.91 4.05 -18.77
N GLY A 51 11.80 3.50 -18.26
CA GLY A 51 11.63 2.05 -18.12
C GLY A 51 11.60 1.31 -19.46
N LEU A 52 10.96 1.88 -20.49
CA LEU A 52 10.98 1.31 -21.85
C LEU A 52 12.38 1.29 -22.46
N GLY A 53 13.18 2.33 -22.20
CA GLY A 53 14.58 2.37 -22.64
C GLY A 53 15.40 1.26 -22.01
N GLU A 54 15.15 0.95 -20.73
CA GLU A 54 15.79 -0.15 -20.03
C GLU A 54 15.36 -1.52 -20.55
N TRP A 55 14.07 -1.75 -20.75
CA TRP A 55 13.59 -2.98 -21.38
C TRP A 55 14.18 -3.21 -22.79
N ARG A 56 14.51 -2.14 -23.51
CA ARG A 56 15.15 -2.18 -24.84
C ARG A 56 16.69 -2.20 -24.78
N GLY A 57 17.28 -2.22 -23.59
CA GLY A 57 18.73 -2.27 -23.39
C GLY A 57 19.46 -0.99 -23.79
N HIS A 58 18.79 0.17 -23.81
CA HIS A 58 19.41 1.43 -24.21
C HIS A 58 20.14 2.14 -23.06
N TRP A 59 19.58 2.09 -21.85
CA TRP A 59 20.15 2.64 -20.62
C TRP A 59 19.49 1.97 -19.41
N ILE A 60 19.96 2.25 -18.19
CA ILE A 60 19.38 1.71 -16.95
C ILE A 60 18.55 2.82 -16.30
N ALA A 61 17.26 2.59 -16.04
CA ALA A 61 16.42 3.58 -15.37
C ALA A 61 16.99 3.91 -13.98
N SER A 62 16.64 5.05 -13.40
CA SER A 62 17.21 5.61 -12.16
C SER A 62 18.65 6.16 -12.24
N THR A 63 19.37 5.94 -13.35
CA THR A 63 20.71 6.51 -13.60
C THR A 63 20.64 7.79 -14.47
N PRO A 64 21.66 8.68 -14.45
CA PRO A 64 21.68 9.87 -15.28
C PRO A 64 21.46 9.55 -16.76
N SER A 65 20.40 10.12 -17.33
CA SER A 65 20.08 10.03 -18.75
C SER A 65 19.90 11.43 -19.33
N ALA A 66 20.18 11.61 -20.62
CA ALA A 66 20.00 12.90 -21.30
C ALA A 66 18.55 13.41 -21.24
N ALA A 67 17.57 12.50 -21.12
CA ALA A 67 16.16 12.84 -20.95
C ALA A 67 15.86 13.41 -19.54
N ARG A 68 16.59 12.96 -18.52
CA ARG A 68 16.43 13.40 -17.13
C ARG A 68 17.10 14.74 -16.87
N THR A 69 18.25 14.99 -17.50
CA THR A 69 18.98 16.28 -17.40
C THR A 69 18.16 17.46 -17.92
N GLN A 70 17.17 17.24 -18.78
CA GLN A 70 16.26 18.28 -19.28
C GLN A 70 15.07 18.55 -18.35
N GLN A 71 14.81 17.68 -17.37
CA GLN A 71 13.60 17.70 -16.56
C GLN A 71 13.88 17.89 -15.05
N SER A 72 15.10 17.63 -14.57
CA SER A 72 15.45 17.93 -13.18
C SER A 72 15.63 19.44 -13.00
N VAL A 73 14.70 20.07 -12.29
CA VAL A 73 14.83 21.45 -11.77
C VAL A 73 15.73 21.42 -10.51
N GLY A 74 16.77 20.57 -10.50
CA GLY A 74 17.66 20.34 -9.37
C GLY A 74 18.89 19.54 -9.77
N ASP A 75 19.98 19.72 -9.01
CA ASP A 75 21.36 19.29 -9.29
C ASP A 75 21.62 17.78 -9.21
N GLU A 76 20.62 16.93 -8.94
CA GLU A 76 20.82 15.50 -8.68
C GLU A 76 20.59 14.64 -9.94
N PRO A 77 21.63 14.01 -10.51
CA PRO A 77 21.52 13.19 -11.71
C PRO A 77 20.82 11.83 -11.49
N PHE A 78 20.68 11.40 -10.23
CA PHE A 78 20.08 10.12 -9.83
C PHE A 78 18.69 10.31 -9.20
N ASP A 79 17.85 9.29 -9.33
CA ASP A 79 16.59 9.25 -8.56
C ASP A 79 16.90 8.70 -7.17
N SER A 80 16.89 9.59 -6.19
CA SER A 80 17.19 9.24 -4.79
C SER A 80 16.04 8.52 -4.09
N HIS A 81 14.88 8.39 -4.71
CA HIS A 81 13.65 7.95 -4.06
C HIS A 81 13.15 6.59 -4.53
N HIS A 82 13.39 6.24 -5.80
CA HIS A 82 12.87 5.03 -6.42
C HIS A 82 14.00 4.19 -7.04
N SER A 83 13.80 2.87 -7.08
CA SER A 83 14.68 1.95 -7.81
C SER A 83 14.23 1.75 -9.27
N ALA A 84 15.08 1.16 -10.10
CA ALA A 84 14.74 0.76 -11.48
C ALA A 84 13.44 -0.07 -11.57
N LEU A 85 13.13 -0.90 -10.55
CA LEU A 85 11.88 -1.67 -10.44
C LEU A 85 10.64 -0.82 -10.68
N TRP A 86 10.60 0.40 -10.13
CA TRP A 86 9.46 1.31 -10.22
C TRP A 86 9.17 1.73 -11.67
N TYR A 87 10.22 2.03 -12.44
CA TYR A 87 10.17 2.38 -13.85
C TYR A 87 9.79 1.17 -14.72
N LEU A 88 10.35 0.00 -14.41
CA LEU A 88 10.08 -1.23 -15.14
C LEU A 88 8.62 -1.67 -14.98
N ILE A 89 8.04 -1.55 -13.79
CA ILE A 89 6.64 -1.90 -13.56
C ILE A 89 5.71 -0.99 -14.38
N ALA A 90 5.95 0.32 -14.38
CA ALA A 90 5.12 1.26 -15.14
C ALA A 90 5.19 1.03 -16.66
N SER A 91 6.35 0.62 -17.17
CA SER A 91 6.60 0.42 -18.61
C SER A 91 6.32 -1.01 -19.10
N ALA A 92 6.25 -2.02 -18.23
CA ALA A 92 6.06 -3.42 -18.63
C ALA A 92 4.86 -3.66 -19.56
N PRO A 93 3.65 -3.09 -19.32
CA PRO A 93 2.51 -3.28 -20.24
C PRO A 93 2.79 -2.77 -21.65
N SER A 94 3.57 -1.69 -21.75
CA SER A 94 3.88 -1.06 -23.04
C SER A 94 4.84 -1.88 -23.91
N LEU A 95 5.43 -2.97 -23.39
CA LEU A 95 6.20 -3.94 -24.18
C LEU A 95 5.33 -4.79 -25.12
N LEU A 96 4.07 -4.99 -24.75
CA LEU A 96 3.11 -5.72 -25.59
C LEU A 96 2.77 -4.93 -26.87
N LEU A 97 3.08 -3.63 -26.89
CA LEU A 97 2.83 -2.73 -28.00
C LEU A 97 4.09 -2.57 -28.86
N ARG A 98 4.12 -3.25 -30.01
CA ARG A 98 5.09 -2.98 -31.08
C ARG A 98 4.70 -1.69 -31.82
N GLY A 99 5.04 -0.52 -31.26
CA GLY A 99 4.69 0.77 -31.87
C GLY A 99 5.51 1.95 -31.36
N ASN A 100 5.58 2.99 -32.18
CA ASN A 100 6.28 4.25 -31.88
C ASN A 100 5.63 4.95 -30.68
N THR A 101 6.44 5.51 -29.78
CA THR A 101 6.02 6.13 -28.49
C THR A 101 5.19 7.41 -28.66
N SER A 102 4.90 7.82 -29.90
CA SER A 102 4.11 8.99 -30.26
C SER A 102 2.61 8.84 -30.03
N ASN A 103 2.09 7.62 -29.85
CA ASN A 103 0.64 7.36 -29.72
C ASN A 103 0.15 7.25 -28.26
N TYR A 104 0.72 8.08 -27.38
CA TYR A 104 0.47 8.06 -25.94
C TYR A 104 -1.01 8.26 -25.57
N GLY A 105 -1.76 9.06 -26.34
CA GLY A 105 -3.18 9.32 -26.07
C GLY A 105 -4.08 8.08 -26.17
N TYR A 106 -3.72 7.10 -27.00
CA TYR A 106 -4.49 5.86 -27.15
C TYR A 106 -4.05 4.75 -26.18
N PHE A 107 -2.75 4.67 -25.86
CA PHE A 107 -2.18 3.56 -25.08
C PHE A 107 -1.82 3.92 -23.64
N GLY A 108 -1.96 5.19 -23.24
CA GLY A 108 -1.69 5.66 -21.87
C GLY A 108 -2.42 4.84 -20.82
N TRP A 109 -3.65 4.37 -21.11
CA TRP A 109 -4.42 3.50 -20.21
C TRP A 109 -3.69 2.24 -19.77
N LEU A 110 -2.90 1.64 -20.66
CA LEU A 110 -2.18 0.40 -20.37
C LEU A 110 -1.10 0.63 -19.30
N ALA A 111 -0.54 1.83 -19.23
CA ALA A 111 0.45 2.19 -18.21
C ALA A 111 -0.15 2.32 -16.80
N HIS A 112 -1.46 2.56 -16.68
CA HIS A 112 -2.16 2.53 -15.40
C HIS A 112 -2.48 1.11 -14.93
N ALA A 113 -2.47 0.11 -15.83
CA ALA A 113 -2.90 -1.26 -15.51
C ALA A 113 -2.16 -1.90 -14.32
N PRO A 114 -0.82 -1.80 -14.18
CA PRO A 114 -0.10 -2.34 -13.02
C PRO A 114 -0.59 -1.73 -11.70
N HIS A 115 -0.87 -0.44 -11.69
CA HIS A 115 -1.32 0.31 -10.52
C HIS A 115 -2.77 -0.05 -10.14
N LEU A 116 -3.64 -0.25 -11.13
CA LEU A 116 -4.99 -0.77 -10.93
C LEU A 116 -4.95 -2.19 -10.34
N ILE A 117 -4.05 -3.04 -10.84
CA ILE A 117 -3.84 -4.40 -10.33
C ILE A 117 -3.35 -4.35 -8.89
N PHE A 118 -2.35 -3.52 -8.57
CA PHE A 118 -1.89 -3.36 -7.19
C PHE A 118 -2.96 -2.81 -6.26
N GLY A 119 -3.77 -1.85 -6.69
CA GLY A 119 -4.93 -1.38 -5.94
C GLY A 119 -5.92 -2.52 -5.66
N ALA A 120 -6.30 -3.30 -6.67
CA ALA A 120 -7.17 -4.45 -6.47
C ALA A 120 -6.56 -5.51 -5.54
N LEU A 121 -5.27 -5.81 -5.69
CA LEU A 121 -4.54 -6.75 -4.83
C LEU A 121 -4.43 -6.25 -3.39
N LEU A 122 -4.23 -4.94 -3.18
CA LEU A 122 -4.23 -4.32 -1.85
C LEU A 122 -5.61 -4.40 -1.21
N GLY A 123 -6.68 -4.07 -1.93
CA GLY A 123 -8.06 -4.21 -1.44
C GLY A 123 -8.41 -5.67 -1.10
N ALA A 124 -8.03 -6.63 -1.96
CA ALA A 124 -8.20 -8.06 -1.70
C ALA A 124 -7.40 -8.54 -0.48
N SER A 125 -6.15 -8.07 -0.34
CA SER A 125 -5.28 -8.38 0.79
C SER A 125 -5.86 -7.80 2.09
N LEU A 126 -6.35 -6.57 2.05
CA LEU A 126 -7.01 -5.88 3.16
C LEU A 126 -8.24 -6.65 3.63
N TRP A 127 -9.14 -7.01 2.71
CA TRP A 127 -10.33 -7.80 3.03
C TRP A 127 -9.95 -9.16 3.62
N TYR A 128 -8.97 -9.84 3.02
CA TYR A 128 -8.53 -11.15 3.51
C TYR A 128 -7.99 -11.06 4.94
N VAL A 129 -7.12 -10.09 5.23
CA VAL A 129 -6.52 -9.88 6.56
C VAL A 129 -7.59 -9.48 7.57
N ALA A 130 -8.40 -8.47 7.28
CA ALA A 130 -9.45 -8.01 8.18
C ALA A 130 -10.48 -9.11 8.46
N ARG A 131 -10.84 -9.91 7.45
CA ARG A 131 -11.72 -11.07 7.63
C ARG A 131 -11.11 -12.14 8.52
N ARG A 132 -9.80 -12.39 8.41
CA ARG A 132 -9.09 -13.36 9.26
C ARG A 132 -8.99 -12.91 10.71
N LEU A 133 -8.85 -11.61 10.95
CA LEU A 133 -8.71 -11.04 12.30
C LEU A 133 -10.08 -10.83 12.98
N TYR A 134 -11.07 -10.34 12.25
CA TYR A 134 -12.31 -9.79 12.81
C TYR A 134 -13.59 -10.45 12.26
N GLY A 135 -13.45 -11.50 11.45
CA GLY A 135 -14.57 -12.12 10.77
C GLY A 135 -15.17 -11.28 9.64
N ASN A 136 -16.33 -11.70 9.12
CA ASN A 136 -16.90 -11.09 7.91
C ASN A 136 -17.25 -9.60 8.09
N ALA A 137 -17.72 -9.19 9.28
CA ALA A 137 -18.12 -7.81 9.55
C ALA A 137 -16.94 -6.83 9.38
N GLY A 138 -15.82 -7.08 10.07
CA GLY A 138 -14.62 -6.26 9.93
C GLY A 138 -14.05 -6.29 8.50
N GLY A 139 -14.09 -7.45 7.84
CA GLY A 139 -13.70 -7.57 6.43
C GLY A 139 -14.47 -6.63 5.50
N TYR A 140 -15.80 -6.53 5.64
CA TYR A 140 -16.60 -5.63 4.81
C TYR A 140 -16.44 -4.16 5.19
N VAL A 141 -16.33 -3.84 6.48
CA VAL A 141 -16.10 -2.46 6.92
C VAL A 141 -14.78 -1.94 6.36
N ALA A 142 -13.70 -2.71 6.47
CA ALA A 142 -12.40 -2.35 5.91
C ALA A 142 -12.47 -2.16 4.39
N LEU A 143 -13.12 -3.11 3.69
CA LEU A 143 -13.22 -3.06 2.23
C LEU A 143 -14.10 -1.90 1.73
N MET A 144 -15.20 -1.59 2.41
CA MET A 144 -16.03 -0.42 2.07
C MET A 144 -15.27 0.89 2.28
N LEU A 145 -14.55 1.04 3.40
CA LEU A 145 -13.71 2.21 3.63
C LEU A 145 -12.62 2.35 2.54
N TYR A 146 -12.03 1.23 2.11
CA TYR A 146 -11.04 1.19 1.04
C TYR A 146 -11.62 1.55 -0.33
N CYS A 147 -12.68 0.86 -0.76
CA CYS A 147 -13.28 1.00 -2.09
C CYS A 147 -13.90 2.37 -2.35
N PHE A 148 -14.24 3.12 -1.30
CA PHE A 148 -14.80 4.48 -1.38
C PHE A 148 -13.86 5.52 -0.78
N SER A 149 -12.55 5.25 -0.71
CA SER A 149 -11.54 6.22 -0.28
C SER A 149 -11.04 7.02 -1.48
N PRO A 150 -11.29 8.35 -1.57
CA PRO A 150 -10.80 9.18 -2.66
C PRO A 150 -9.29 9.09 -2.87
N GLY A 151 -8.50 9.05 -1.79
CA GLY A 151 -7.05 8.97 -1.85
C GLY A 151 -6.54 7.67 -2.47
N ILE A 152 -7.16 6.54 -2.13
CA ILE A 152 -6.81 5.22 -2.69
C ILE A 152 -7.21 5.14 -4.18
N ILE A 153 -8.38 5.64 -4.54
CA ILE A 153 -8.85 5.67 -5.93
C ILE A 153 -7.92 6.54 -6.79
N ARG A 154 -7.60 7.76 -6.32
CA ARG A 154 -6.69 8.68 -7.03
C ARG A 154 -5.29 8.08 -7.19
N SER A 155 -4.72 7.49 -6.13
CA SER A 155 -3.40 6.85 -6.20
C SER A 155 -3.40 5.61 -7.11
N SER A 156 -4.45 4.80 -7.11
CA SER A 156 -4.53 3.61 -7.98
C SER A 156 -4.76 3.96 -9.44
N ALA A 157 -5.48 5.07 -9.71
CA ALA A 157 -5.72 5.60 -11.05
C ALA A 157 -4.56 6.49 -11.56
N LEU A 158 -3.56 6.81 -10.73
CA LEU A 158 -2.52 7.81 -11.03
C LEU A 158 -3.08 9.18 -11.40
N TRP A 159 -4.13 9.60 -10.70
CA TRP A 159 -4.77 10.89 -10.90
C TRP A 159 -4.18 11.91 -9.92
N PHE A 160 -3.31 12.81 -10.39
CA PHE A 160 -2.56 13.79 -9.58
C PHE A 160 -1.84 13.18 -8.38
N ALA A 161 -1.44 11.91 -8.47
CA ALA A 161 -0.84 11.15 -7.39
C ALA A 161 0.27 10.27 -7.94
N GLU A 162 1.40 10.25 -7.24
CA GLU A 162 2.51 9.36 -7.55
C GLU A 162 2.10 7.88 -7.37
N PRO A 163 2.69 6.97 -8.16
CA PRO A 163 2.39 5.53 -8.20
C PRO A 163 2.87 4.75 -6.97
N GLU A 164 2.53 5.20 -5.77
CA GLU A 164 2.98 4.58 -4.51
C GLU A 164 2.07 3.42 -4.07
N ILE A 165 1.04 3.08 -4.83
CA ILE A 165 0.11 1.99 -4.49
C ILE A 165 0.80 0.63 -4.46
N GLY A 166 1.84 0.43 -5.29
CA GLY A 166 2.70 -0.75 -5.26
C GLY A 166 3.51 -0.82 -3.97
N ALA A 167 4.01 0.32 -3.51
CA ALA A 167 4.72 0.47 -2.23
C ALA A 167 3.78 0.15 -1.04
N ALA A 168 2.56 0.68 -1.07
CA ALA A 168 1.53 0.41 -0.06
C ALA A 168 1.15 -1.08 -0.01
N TRP A 169 0.96 -1.73 -1.16
CA TRP A 169 0.73 -3.18 -1.21
C TRP A 169 1.92 -3.98 -0.69
N GLY A 170 3.14 -3.61 -1.08
CA GLY A 170 4.37 -4.24 -0.60
C GLY A 170 4.53 -4.11 0.91
N ALA A 171 4.36 -2.92 1.49
CA ALA A 171 4.51 -2.70 2.92
C ALA A 171 3.40 -3.41 3.73
N PHE A 172 2.14 -3.32 3.29
CA PHE A 172 1.01 -4.03 3.90
C PHE A 172 1.24 -5.55 3.85
N GLY A 173 1.60 -6.06 2.67
CA GLY A 173 1.92 -7.46 2.44
C GLY A 173 3.08 -7.94 3.31
N ALA A 174 4.15 -7.16 3.43
CA ALA A 174 5.33 -7.52 4.21
C ALA A 174 5.01 -7.67 5.70
N ILE A 175 4.29 -6.70 6.30
CA ILE A 175 3.91 -6.74 7.72
C ILE A 175 3.03 -7.95 8.04
N PHE A 176 1.93 -8.14 7.32
CA PHE A 176 1.00 -9.24 7.63
C PHE A 176 1.53 -10.60 7.20
N THR A 177 2.36 -10.67 6.15
CA THR A 177 3.05 -11.93 5.79
C THR A 177 4.08 -12.29 6.85
N ALA A 178 4.85 -11.34 7.37
CA ALA A 178 5.80 -11.57 8.45
C ALA A 178 5.09 -12.11 9.71
N ILE A 179 3.98 -11.48 10.13
CA ILE A 179 3.15 -11.96 11.24
C ILE A 179 2.60 -13.36 10.96
N ALA A 180 2.09 -13.62 9.75
CA ALA A 180 1.53 -14.91 9.39
C ALA A 180 2.59 -16.02 9.34
N VAL A 181 3.80 -15.73 8.81
CA VAL A 181 4.95 -16.65 8.83
C VAL A 181 5.35 -16.95 10.27
N ALA A 182 5.45 -15.93 11.12
CA ALA A 182 5.76 -16.09 12.53
C ALA A 182 4.75 -17.05 13.20
N HIS A 183 3.45 -16.89 12.95
CA HIS A 183 2.45 -17.81 13.48
C HIS A 183 2.61 -19.27 13.01
N THR A 184 3.14 -19.52 11.82
CA THR A 184 3.40 -20.91 11.37
C THR A 184 4.52 -21.59 12.14
N LEU A 185 5.44 -20.83 12.75
CA LEU A 185 6.58 -21.38 13.49
C LEU A 185 6.21 -22.01 14.83
N TYR A 186 4.99 -21.76 15.32
CA TYR A 186 4.44 -22.40 16.52
C TYR A 186 4.25 -23.92 16.35
N ALA A 187 4.05 -24.41 15.12
CA ALA A 187 3.94 -25.84 14.87
C ALA A 187 5.31 -26.44 14.49
N PRO A 188 5.72 -27.60 15.05
CA PRO A 188 6.98 -28.25 14.71
C PRO A 188 6.90 -28.89 13.32
N ARG A 189 7.39 -28.20 12.30
CA ARG A 189 7.65 -28.75 10.95
C ARG A 189 8.96 -28.19 10.41
N GLU A 190 9.59 -28.92 9.50
CA GLU A 190 10.80 -28.47 8.80
C GLU A 190 10.58 -27.10 8.15
N VAL A 191 11.41 -26.15 8.56
CA VAL A 191 10.96 -24.77 8.76
C VAL A 191 11.00 -23.91 7.49
N VAL A 192 11.85 -24.27 6.53
CA VAL A 192 12.17 -23.43 5.37
C VAL A 192 11.51 -23.95 4.08
N LEU A 193 11.68 -25.23 3.76
CA LEU A 193 11.14 -25.82 2.53
C LEU A 193 9.61 -25.87 2.51
N TRP A 194 8.95 -25.96 3.67
CA TRP A 194 7.48 -25.95 3.73
C TRP A 194 6.87 -24.55 3.58
N ASN A 195 7.60 -23.51 4.01
CA ASN A 195 7.13 -22.13 4.04
C ASN A 195 7.58 -21.29 2.84
N TRP A 196 8.27 -21.87 1.85
CA TRP A 196 8.88 -21.16 0.73
C TRP A 196 7.94 -20.14 0.06
N ARG A 197 6.65 -20.47 -0.11
CA ARG A 197 5.66 -19.57 -0.71
C ARG A 197 5.49 -18.28 0.07
N ARG A 198 5.50 -18.36 1.40
CA ARG A 198 5.35 -17.20 2.29
C ARG A 198 6.67 -16.41 2.39
N ILE A 199 7.81 -17.10 2.34
CA ILE A 199 9.14 -16.45 2.31
C ILE A 199 9.30 -15.67 1.01
N LEU A 200 8.92 -16.26 -0.12
CA LEU A 200 8.91 -15.61 -1.43
C LEU A 200 7.94 -14.43 -1.43
N LEU A 201 6.71 -14.61 -0.93
CA LEU A 201 5.74 -13.52 -0.82
C LEU A 201 6.26 -12.37 0.06
N LEU A 202 6.93 -12.69 1.18
CA LEU A 202 7.56 -11.69 2.05
C LEU A 202 8.69 -10.95 1.32
N GLY A 203 9.58 -11.67 0.64
CA GLY A 203 10.67 -11.08 -0.14
C GLY A 203 10.19 -10.20 -1.29
N LEU A 204 9.16 -10.65 -2.03
CA LEU A 204 8.49 -9.86 -3.07
C LEU A 204 7.84 -8.61 -2.49
N SER A 205 7.16 -8.73 -1.34
CA SER A 205 6.53 -7.60 -0.67
C SER A 205 7.55 -6.56 -0.22
N LEU A 206 8.70 -7.01 0.33
CA LEU A 206 9.81 -6.15 0.70
C LEU A 206 10.45 -5.48 -0.51
N ALA A 207 10.66 -6.20 -1.62
CA ALA A 207 11.17 -5.63 -2.85
C ALA A 207 10.24 -4.57 -3.44
N LEU A 208 8.93 -4.82 -3.43
CA LEU A 208 7.94 -3.83 -3.91
C LEU A 208 7.87 -2.61 -3.00
N ALA A 209 7.95 -2.79 -1.68
CA ALA A 209 7.98 -1.68 -0.72
C ALA A 209 9.23 -0.81 -0.92
N VAL A 210 10.43 -1.39 -0.76
CA VAL A 210 11.70 -0.66 -0.80
C VAL A 210 12.04 -0.21 -2.23
N GLY A 211 11.69 -1.00 -3.24
CA GLY A 211 11.97 -0.70 -4.63
C GLY A 211 11.08 0.39 -5.22
N SER A 212 9.84 0.50 -4.74
CA SER A 212 8.97 1.62 -5.10
C SER A 212 9.37 2.88 -4.32
N GLN A 213 9.68 2.75 -3.03
CA GLN A 213 10.05 3.89 -2.19
C GLN A 213 11.16 3.48 -1.22
N PHE A 214 12.39 3.98 -1.43
CA PHE A 214 13.54 3.58 -0.62
C PHE A 214 13.37 3.83 0.88
N SER A 215 12.59 4.85 1.24
CA SER A 215 12.34 5.17 2.65
C SER A 215 11.49 4.13 3.38
N LEU A 216 10.79 3.25 2.67
CA LEU A 216 10.12 2.09 3.24
C LEU A 216 11.08 0.98 3.68
N ILE A 217 12.39 1.20 3.60
CA ILE A 217 13.38 0.33 4.26
C ILE A 217 13.09 0.16 5.75
N VAL A 218 12.39 1.12 6.38
CA VAL A 218 11.92 1.00 7.77
C VAL A 218 11.00 -0.19 8.02
N VAL A 219 10.35 -0.74 6.99
CA VAL A 219 9.53 -1.96 7.10
C VAL A 219 10.38 -3.19 7.43
N LEU A 220 11.67 -3.22 7.05
CA LEU A 220 12.58 -4.35 7.34
C LEU A 220 12.75 -4.58 8.85
N PRO A 221 13.19 -3.60 9.65
CA PRO A 221 13.31 -3.80 11.09
C PRO A 221 11.94 -4.01 11.77
N VAL A 222 10.87 -3.39 11.28
CA VAL A 222 9.51 -3.58 11.84
C VAL A 222 9.00 -5.01 11.63
N THR A 223 9.17 -5.58 10.44
CA THR A 223 8.80 -6.97 10.15
C THR A 223 9.59 -7.95 11.00
N LEU A 224 10.91 -7.73 11.16
CA LEU A 224 11.75 -8.52 12.05
C LEU A 224 11.25 -8.45 13.50
N ALA A 225 10.97 -7.24 14.00
CA ALA A 225 10.48 -7.02 15.36
C ALA A 225 9.18 -7.79 15.62
N PHE A 226 8.21 -7.74 14.70
CA PHE A 226 6.98 -8.52 14.83
C PHE A 226 7.23 -10.03 14.82
N MET A 227 8.10 -10.52 13.94
CA MET A 227 8.41 -11.96 13.91
C MET A 227 9.05 -12.44 15.22
N LEU A 228 9.97 -11.67 15.79
CA LEU A 228 10.64 -11.98 17.06
C LEU A 228 9.70 -11.83 18.28
N TYR A 229 8.76 -10.88 18.21
CA TYR A 229 7.74 -10.69 19.24
C TYR A 229 6.74 -11.85 19.27
N VAL A 230 6.23 -12.24 18.09
CA VAL A 230 5.22 -13.31 17.98
C VAL A 230 5.81 -14.68 18.33
N VAL A 231 7.10 -14.93 18.13
CA VAL A 231 7.69 -16.27 18.35
C VAL A 231 8.87 -16.21 19.32
N PRO A 232 8.62 -16.14 20.65
CA PRO A 232 9.68 -16.04 21.63
C PRO A 232 10.58 -17.28 21.69
N GLY A 233 10.03 -18.48 21.44
CA GLY A 233 10.77 -19.75 21.57
C GLY A 233 11.63 -20.16 20.37
N ARG A 234 11.47 -19.52 19.19
CA ARG A 234 12.18 -19.88 17.94
C ARG A 234 12.67 -18.65 17.17
N ARG A 235 13.25 -17.69 17.90
CA ARG A 235 13.75 -16.42 17.35
C ARG A 235 14.81 -16.60 16.27
N THR A 236 15.66 -17.61 16.38
CA THR A 236 16.68 -17.94 15.37
C THR A 236 16.05 -18.34 14.03
N ALA A 237 15.05 -19.23 14.06
CA ALA A 237 14.33 -19.64 12.85
C ALA A 237 13.59 -18.46 12.20
N ALA A 238 12.98 -17.59 13.01
CA ALA A 238 12.34 -16.37 12.53
C ALA A 238 13.35 -15.43 11.86
N ALA A 239 14.52 -15.23 12.46
CA ALA A 239 15.59 -14.40 11.90
C ALA A 239 16.16 -14.98 10.59
N VAL A 240 16.33 -16.30 10.49
CA VAL A 240 16.80 -16.98 9.26
C VAL A 240 15.78 -16.82 8.13
N ILE A 241 14.48 -17.00 8.41
CA ILE A 241 13.44 -16.80 7.40
C ILE A 241 13.40 -15.33 6.95
N TRP A 242 13.48 -14.40 7.90
CA TRP A 242 13.51 -12.98 7.58
C TRP A 242 14.74 -12.63 6.72
N ALA A 243 15.92 -13.13 7.06
CA ALA A 243 17.14 -12.93 6.29
C ALA A 243 17.03 -13.53 4.87
N ALA A 244 16.44 -14.72 4.74
CA ALA A 244 16.16 -15.32 3.43
C ALA A 244 15.20 -14.47 2.59
N ALA A 245 14.14 -13.91 3.21
CA ALA A 245 13.21 -13.03 2.52
C ALA A 245 13.86 -11.70 2.10
N VAL A 246 14.70 -11.11 2.94
CA VAL A 246 15.51 -9.93 2.59
C VAL A 246 16.45 -10.27 1.43
N GLY A 247 17.11 -11.42 1.45
CA GLY A 247 17.96 -11.89 0.35
C GLY A 247 17.20 -12.01 -0.98
N ILE A 248 16.00 -12.59 -0.96
CA ILE A 248 15.11 -12.65 -2.15
C ILE A 248 14.73 -11.23 -2.60
N GLY A 249 14.37 -10.35 -1.66
CA GLY A 249 14.02 -8.97 -1.98
C GLY A 249 15.16 -8.21 -2.65
N THR A 250 16.37 -8.31 -2.10
CA THR A 250 17.59 -7.74 -2.68
C THR A 250 17.89 -8.34 -4.05
N LEU A 251 17.68 -9.65 -4.25
CA LEU A 251 17.87 -10.30 -5.55
C LEU A 251 16.89 -9.76 -6.60
N ILE A 252 15.62 -9.54 -6.22
CA ILE A 252 14.61 -8.94 -7.12
C ILE A 252 15.01 -7.50 -7.47
N LEU A 253 15.46 -6.71 -6.50
CA LEU A 253 15.97 -5.36 -6.76
C LEU A 253 17.19 -5.41 -7.67
N PHE A 254 18.15 -6.31 -7.43
CA PHE A 254 19.33 -6.45 -8.28
C PHE A 254 18.98 -6.89 -9.71
N ALA A 255 18.01 -7.80 -9.85
CA ALA A 255 17.48 -8.21 -11.15
C ALA A 255 16.77 -7.05 -11.88
N SER A 256 16.18 -6.10 -11.15
CA SER A 256 15.60 -4.89 -11.75
C SER A 256 16.63 -3.94 -12.37
N TYR A 257 17.92 -4.11 -12.09
CA TYR A 257 19.03 -3.43 -12.79
C TYR A 257 19.70 -4.34 -13.83
N PHE A 258 19.01 -5.40 -14.29
CA PHE A 258 19.54 -6.41 -15.22
C PHE A 258 20.89 -7.02 -14.78
N PHE A 259 21.10 -7.14 -13.46
CA PHE A 259 22.35 -7.65 -12.86
C PHE A 259 23.60 -6.77 -13.13
N HIS A 260 23.43 -5.50 -13.52
CA HIS A 260 24.52 -4.54 -13.63
C HIS A 260 24.98 -4.08 -12.24
N VAL A 261 26.03 -4.72 -11.71
CA VAL A 261 26.59 -4.45 -10.37
C VAL A 261 26.91 -2.96 -10.15
N GLY A 262 27.51 -2.31 -11.15
CA GLY A 262 27.88 -0.90 -11.06
C GLY A 262 26.66 0.03 -10.91
N ALA A 263 25.63 -0.18 -11.73
CA ALA A 263 24.41 0.64 -11.71
C ALA A 263 23.60 0.41 -10.43
N PHE A 264 23.46 -0.86 -10.01
CA PHE A 264 22.81 -1.18 -8.74
C PHE A 264 23.51 -0.50 -7.56
N TRP A 265 24.84 -0.59 -7.48
CA TRP A 265 25.59 0.02 -6.39
C TRP A 265 25.55 1.55 -6.42
N GLN A 266 25.56 2.15 -7.61
CA GLN A 266 25.37 3.59 -7.77
C GLN A 266 23.97 4.04 -7.34
N GLY A 267 22.92 3.34 -7.74
CA GLY A 267 21.55 3.62 -7.29
C GLY A 267 21.42 3.52 -5.77
N MET A 268 21.99 2.48 -5.16
CA MET A 268 21.98 2.31 -3.70
C MET A 268 22.79 3.37 -2.94
N ARG A 269 23.87 3.91 -3.54
CA ARG A 269 24.66 4.99 -2.94
C ARG A 269 23.94 6.33 -2.91
N HIS A 270 23.11 6.62 -3.91
CA HIS A 270 22.35 7.87 -4.01
C HIS A 270 20.93 7.74 -3.45
N ALA A 271 20.56 6.57 -2.92
CA ALA A 271 19.26 6.33 -2.33
C ALA A 271 19.09 7.10 -1.00
N SER A 272 18.02 7.89 -0.91
CA SER A 272 17.56 8.58 0.28
C SER A 272 16.72 7.64 1.14
N PHE A 273 17.40 6.87 1.99
CA PHE A 273 16.75 5.89 2.88
C PHE A 273 15.96 6.55 4.02
N LEU A 274 16.44 7.64 4.61
CA LEU A 274 15.78 8.29 5.75
C LEU A 274 15.93 9.81 5.62
N GLY A 275 15.03 10.46 4.88
CA GLY A 275 14.97 11.92 4.72
C GLY A 275 14.38 12.66 5.93
N ILE A 276 14.58 12.18 7.16
CA ILE A 276 13.87 12.68 8.34
C ILE A 276 14.44 14.04 8.76
N SER A 277 13.59 15.05 8.70
CA SER A 277 13.89 16.36 9.25
C SER A 277 13.48 16.41 10.72
N GLY A 278 14.43 16.31 11.65
CA GLY A 278 14.15 16.38 13.10
C GLY A 278 13.36 17.64 13.49
N ARG A 279 13.60 18.78 12.82
CA ARG A 279 12.85 20.02 13.02
C ARG A 279 11.36 19.91 12.66
N ALA A 280 11.01 19.07 11.68
CA ALA A 280 9.64 18.89 11.24
C ALA A 280 8.77 18.21 12.31
N LEU A 281 9.36 17.32 13.12
CA LEU A 281 8.69 16.64 14.24
C LEU A 281 8.32 17.58 15.39
N PHE A 282 9.02 18.70 15.54
CA PHE A 282 8.73 19.71 16.56
C PHE A 282 7.83 20.84 16.04
N THR A 283 7.47 20.83 14.76
CA THR A 283 6.69 21.90 14.13
C THR A 283 5.20 21.51 14.07
N PRO A 284 4.28 22.25 14.72
CA PRO A 284 2.85 21.91 14.76
C PRO A 284 2.19 21.95 13.37
N LEU A 285 2.74 22.71 12.43
CA LEU A 285 2.26 22.80 11.06
C LEU A 285 2.35 21.45 10.32
N SER A 286 3.41 20.66 10.57
CA SER A 286 3.62 19.35 9.94
C SER A 286 2.50 18.38 10.30
N TYR A 287 2.09 18.35 11.57
CA TYR A 287 0.97 17.53 12.03
C TYR A 287 -0.37 17.98 11.42
N LYS A 288 -0.62 19.30 11.37
CA LYS A 288 -1.83 19.84 10.73
C LYS A 288 -1.91 19.44 9.26
N ARG A 289 -0.79 19.47 8.54
CA ARG A 289 -0.71 19.04 7.13
C ARG A 289 -1.05 17.56 6.98
N VAL A 290 -0.44 16.68 7.77
CA VAL A 290 -0.73 15.23 7.72
C VAL A 290 -2.21 14.93 8.03
N VAL A 291 -2.77 15.58 9.06
CA VAL A 291 -4.19 15.41 9.41
C VAL A 291 -5.11 15.92 8.29
N ALA A 292 -4.81 17.09 7.72
CA ALA A 292 -5.57 17.64 6.61
C ALA A 292 -5.51 16.74 5.36
N GLN A 293 -4.34 16.23 5.03
CA GLN A 293 -4.14 15.29 3.93
C GLN A 293 -4.88 13.97 4.18
N LEU A 294 -4.89 13.46 5.41
CA LEU A 294 -5.62 12.24 5.76
C LEU A 294 -7.13 12.43 5.60
N GLY A 295 -7.66 13.59 6.03
CA GLY A 295 -9.06 13.96 5.83
C GLY A 295 -9.45 14.10 4.35
N GLN A 296 -8.57 14.68 3.54
CA GLN A 296 -8.78 14.75 2.09
C GLN A 296 -8.70 13.36 1.43
N SER A 297 -7.88 12.46 1.96
CA SER A 297 -7.69 11.11 1.44
C SER A 297 -8.88 10.21 1.77
N SER A 298 -9.42 10.30 2.98
CA SER A 298 -10.62 9.56 3.39
C SER A 298 -11.38 10.33 4.50
N PRO A 299 -12.46 11.05 4.15
CA PRO A 299 -13.26 11.79 5.12
C PRO A 299 -13.84 10.88 6.21
N ALA A 300 -14.29 9.68 5.83
CA ALA A 300 -14.82 8.71 6.79
C ALA A 300 -13.77 8.24 7.80
N LEU A 301 -12.52 8.04 7.35
CA LEU A 301 -11.43 7.65 8.23
C LEU A 301 -11.07 8.77 9.22
N ALA A 302 -11.10 10.03 8.80
CA ALA A 302 -10.85 11.17 9.67
C ALA A 302 -11.87 11.29 10.82
N LEU A 303 -13.12 10.88 10.57
CA LEU A 303 -14.16 10.80 11.61
C LEU A 303 -14.02 9.53 12.47
N ALA A 304 -13.68 8.39 11.84
CA ALA A 304 -13.65 7.10 12.51
C ALA A 304 -12.42 6.91 13.42
N ILE A 305 -11.27 7.49 13.10
CA ILE A 305 -10.04 7.38 13.90
C ILE A 305 -10.19 7.90 15.32
N PRO A 306 -10.60 9.16 15.58
CA PRO A 306 -10.68 9.67 16.95
C PRO A 306 -11.64 8.85 17.81
N PHE A 307 -12.76 8.41 17.22
CA PHE A 307 -13.70 7.52 17.89
C PHE A 307 -13.10 6.12 18.16
N GLY A 308 -12.42 5.54 17.17
CA GLY A 308 -11.75 4.25 17.30
C GLY A 308 -10.65 4.26 18.36
N LEU A 309 -9.87 5.35 18.43
CA LEU A 309 -8.85 5.57 19.47
C LEU A 309 -9.47 5.70 20.86
N ALA A 310 -10.57 6.46 21.00
CA ALA A 310 -11.27 6.61 22.28
C ALA A 310 -11.78 5.25 22.80
N ILE A 311 -12.37 4.43 21.93
CA ILE A 311 -12.82 3.08 22.30
C ILE A 311 -11.64 2.16 22.62
N TRP A 312 -10.59 2.19 21.79
CA TRP A 312 -9.40 1.38 22.03
C TRP A 312 -8.74 1.72 23.37
N ALA A 313 -8.69 3.01 23.75
CA ALA A 313 -8.16 3.44 25.03
C ALA A 313 -9.10 3.11 26.20
N GLY A 314 -10.40 3.30 26.03
CA GLY A 314 -11.41 3.11 27.07
C GLY A 314 -11.83 1.66 27.30
N TRP A 315 -11.67 0.77 26.32
CA TRP A 315 -12.19 -0.60 26.39
C TRP A 315 -11.08 -1.66 26.30
N PRO A 316 -10.72 -2.34 27.42
CA PRO A 316 -9.73 -3.42 27.43
C PRO A 316 -9.91 -4.50 26.37
N ARG A 317 -11.17 -4.85 26.05
CA ARG A 317 -11.47 -5.92 25.08
C ARG A 317 -10.95 -5.60 23.68
N ALA A 318 -10.91 -4.33 23.28
CA ALA A 318 -10.43 -3.90 21.97
C ALA A 318 -8.89 -3.90 21.86
N ARG A 319 -8.16 -4.09 22.98
CA ARG A 319 -6.70 -4.01 23.06
C ARG A 319 -6.00 -5.37 22.89
N TYR A 320 -6.38 -6.13 21.88
CA TYR A 320 -5.66 -7.35 21.50
C TYR A 320 -4.70 -7.10 20.32
N PHE A 321 -3.76 -8.02 20.14
CA PHE A 321 -2.70 -7.95 19.12
C PHE A 321 -3.22 -7.61 17.71
N GLY A 322 -4.37 -8.17 17.34
CA GLY A 322 -5.00 -7.93 16.04
C GLY A 322 -5.33 -6.46 15.78
N ASN A 323 -5.74 -5.69 16.80
CA ASN A 323 -6.01 -4.25 16.68
C ASN A 323 -4.77 -3.39 16.95
N THR A 324 -3.91 -3.79 17.88
CA THR A 324 -2.75 -2.99 18.28
C THR A 324 -1.63 -3.03 17.24
N ALA A 325 -1.40 -4.15 16.55
CA ALA A 325 -0.34 -4.24 15.56
C ALA A 325 -0.55 -3.31 14.34
N PRO A 326 -1.74 -3.28 13.69
CA PRO A 326 -2.02 -2.32 12.63
C PRO A 326 -1.96 -0.87 13.11
N LEU A 327 -2.47 -0.58 14.32
CA LEU A 327 -2.41 0.76 14.90
C LEU A 327 -0.97 1.24 15.10
N LEU A 328 -0.10 0.39 15.66
CA LEU A 328 1.30 0.73 15.90
C LEU A 328 2.03 1.03 14.59
N VAL A 329 1.83 0.20 13.57
CA VAL A 329 2.42 0.41 12.24
C VAL A 329 1.90 1.70 11.62
N ALA A 330 0.59 1.95 11.69
CA ALA A 330 0.01 3.19 11.19
C ALA A 330 0.58 4.43 11.88
N VAL A 331 0.68 4.42 13.23
CA VAL A 331 1.26 5.52 14.00
C VAL A 331 2.72 5.73 13.61
N LEU A 332 3.51 4.66 13.50
CA LEU A 332 4.91 4.75 13.08
C LEU A 332 5.05 5.40 11.70
N LEU A 333 4.26 4.96 10.72
CA LEU A 333 4.27 5.52 9.36
C LEU A 333 3.80 6.97 9.33
N LEU A 334 2.78 7.34 10.12
CA LEU A 334 2.33 8.72 10.24
C LEU A 334 3.39 9.62 10.91
N LEU A 335 4.14 9.11 11.90
CA LEU A 335 5.27 9.84 12.48
C LEU A 335 6.38 10.08 11.45
N PHE A 336 6.67 9.09 10.60
CA PHE A 336 7.60 9.30 9.47
C PHE A 336 7.05 10.30 8.45
N ALA A 337 5.75 10.27 8.15
CA ALA A 337 5.10 11.26 7.29
C ALA A 337 5.23 12.69 7.85
N VAL A 338 5.10 12.87 9.18
CA VAL A 338 5.34 14.17 9.84
C VAL A 338 6.81 14.57 9.77
N GLY A 339 7.72 13.61 9.96
CA GLY A 339 9.17 13.82 9.88
C GLY A 339 9.68 14.15 8.47
N THR A 340 8.87 13.90 7.44
CA THR A 340 9.20 14.12 6.02
C THR A 340 8.14 15.03 5.38
N PRO A 341 8.20 16.36 5.59
CA PRO A 341 7.13 17.28 5.17
C PRO A 341 6.99 17.46 3.64
N HIS A 342 7.96 16.96 2.87
CA HIS A 342 7.96 16.83 1.40
C HIS A 342 8.00 15.34 1.04
N TYR A 343 8.06 15.00 -0.25
CA TYR A 343 8.39 13.63 -0.66
C TYR A 343 9.66 13.18 0.10
N PRO A 344 9.67 12.02 0.81
CA PRO A 344 8.79 10.84 0.72
C PRO A 344 7.54 10.77 1.64
N GLY A 345 7.17 11.83 2.37
CA GLY A 345 6.12 11.80 3.40
C GLY A 345 4.72 11.41 2.92
N LEU A 346 4.36 11.79 1.69
CA LEU A 346 3.09 11.42 1.08
C LEU A 346 2.96 9.90 0.90
N GLY A 347 4.03 9.22 0.50
CA GLY A 347 4.08 7.77 0.37
C GLY A 347 3.86 7.07 1.72
N PHE A 348 4.51 7.55 2.79
CA PHE A 348 4.29 7.03 4.15
C PHE A 348 2.83 7.17 4.59
N GLN A 349 2.20 8.31 4.28
CA GLN A 349 0.79 8.52 4.62
C GLN A 349 -0.12 7.56 3.85
N LEU A 350 0.09 7.38 2.53
CA LEU A 350 -0.68 6.43 1.73
C LEU A 350 -0.54 5.00 2.28
N VAL A 351 0.68 4.60 2.62
CA VAL A 351 0.98 3.27 3.19
C VAL A 351 0.31 3.09 4.56
N ALA A 352 0.16 4.14 5.36
CA ALA A 352 -0.51 4.07 6.66
C ALA A 352 -2.02 3.81 6.56
N VAL A 353 -2.67 4.28 5.50
CA VAL A 353 -4.15 4.24 5.33
C VAL A 353 -4.72 2.82 5.40
N PRO A 354 -4.20 1.80 4.68
CA PRO A 354 -4.65 0.42 4.81
C PRO A 354 -4.59 -0.12 6.24
N PHE A 355 -3.55 0.20 7.02
CA PHE A 355 -3.45 -0.23 8.41
C PHE A 355 -4.50 0.45 9.30
N LEU A 356 -4.81 1.73 9.04
CA LEU A 356 -5.90 2.44 9.72
C LEU A 356 -7.26 1.84 9.37
N PHE A 357 -7.49 1.39 8.13
CA PHE A 357 -8.71 0.66 7.77
C PHE A 357 -8.85 -0.64 8.55
N VAL A 358 -7.77 -1.42 8.68
CA VAL A 358 -7.77 -2.64 9.51
C VAL A 358 -8.11 -2.28 10.96
N PHE A 359 -7.41 -1.32 11.56
CA PHE A 359 -7.68 -0.88 12.94
C PHE A 359 -9.13 -0.46 13.17
N VAL A 360 -9.65 0.47 12.36
CA VAL A 360 -11.04 0.96 12.47
C VAL A 360 -12.03 -0.18 12.29
N SER A 361 -11.77 -1.10 11.34
CA SER A 361 -12.64 -2.24 11.10
C SER A 361 -12.70 -3.22 12.27
N GLY A 362 -11.58 -3.39 12.99
CA GLY A 362 -11.52 -4.22 14.19
C GLY A 362 -12.33 -3.63 15.34
N ILE A 363 -12.20 -2.32 15.59
CA ILE A 363 -13.03 -1.63 16.58
C ILE A 363 -14.52 -1.70 16.22
N ALA A 364 -14.86 -1.49 14.95
CA ALA A 364 -16.23 -1.60 14.48
C ALA A 364 -16.78 -3.02 14.66
N ALA A 365 -15.99 -4.06 14.35
CA ALA A 365 -16.38 -5.45 14.55
C ALA A 365 -16.63 -5.76 16.04
N ASP A 366 -15.72 -5.33 16.93
CA ASP A 366 -15.86 -5.52 18.37
C ASP A 366 -17.13 -4.84 18.92
N LEU A 367 -17.45 -3.63 18.43
CA LEU A 367 -18.67 -2.92 18.80
C LEU A 367 -19.94 -3.60 18.28
N LEU A 368 -19.90 -4.20 17.09
CA LEU A 368 -21.05 -4.92 16.51
C LEU A 368 -21.38 -6.21 17.28
N GLU A 369 -20.43 -6.75 18.04
CA GLU A 369 -20.66 -7.87 18.98
C GLU A 369 -21.22 -7.42 20.33
N SER A 370 -21.25 -6.12 20.62
CA SER A 370 -21.73 -5.59 21.90
C SER A 370 -23.26 -5.54 21.99
N GLY A 371 -23.79 -5.32 23.21
CA GLY A 371 -25.23 -5.15 23.44
C GLY A 371 -25.86 -3.96 22.71
N HIS A 372 -25.06 -2.98 22.26
CA HIS A 372 -25.50 -1.80 21.51
C HIS A 372 -25.49 -2.01 19.99
N LYS A 373 -25.46 -3.26 19.53
CA LYS A 373 -25.31 -3.66 18.12
C LYS A 373 -26.17 -2.86 17.15
N ASN A 374 -27.45 -2.60 17.46
CA ASN A 374 -28.35 -1.93 16.52
C ASN A 374 -27.94 -0.48 16.26
N LEU A 375 -27.58 0.27 17.31
CA LEU A 375 -27.10 1.65 17.19
C LEU A 375 -25.76 1.68 16.45
N VAL A 376 -24.82 0.82 16.83
CA VAL A 376 -23.50 0.71 16.17
C VAL A 376 -23.68 0.38 14.68
N THR A 377 -24.56 -0.56 14.37
CA THR A 377 -24.87 -0.95 12.97
C THR A 377 -25.37 0.25 12.19
N ALA A 378 -26.33 1.02 12.75
CA ALA A 378 -26.85 2.22 12.11
C ALA A 378 -25.77 3.28 11.89
N CYS A 379 -24.90 3.52 12.89
CA CYS A 379 -23.80 4.49 12.76
C CYS A 379 -22.75 4.06 11.73
N VAL A 380 -22.33 2.79 11.75
CA VAL A 380 -21.35 2.26 10.80
C VAL A 380 -21.90 2.30 9.38
N TRP A 381 -23.14 1.82 9.16
CA TRP A 381 -23.77 1.91 7.85
C TRP A 381 -23.99 3.35 7.41
N GLY A 382 -24.44 4.23 8.30
CA GLY A 382 -24.60 5.65 8.02
C GLY A 382 -23.29 6.30 7.56
N LEU A 383 -22.19 6.03 8.26
CA LEU A 383 -20.86 6.51 7.88
C LEU A 383 -20.42 5.95 6.52
N LEU A 384 -20.57 4.64 6.29
CA LEU A 384 -20.14 3.98 5.05
C LEU A 384 -20.97 4.44 3.84
N VAL A 385 -22.28 4.58 3.99
CA VAL A 385 -23.18 5.07 2.94
C VAL A 385 -22.92 6.55 2.66
N ALA A 386 -22.74 7.37 3.69
CA ALA A 386 -22.36 8.78 3.52
C ALA A 386 -21.01 8.90 2.79
N ASN A 387 -20.04 8.05 3.12
CA ASN A 387 -18.75 8.02 2.44
C ASN A 387 -18.88 7.61 0.97
N ALA A 388 -19.69 6.59 0.66
CA ALA A 388 -19.95 6.17 -0.71
C ALA A 388 -20.66 7.27 -1.52
N ALA A 389 -21.66 7.93 -0.93
CA ALA A 389 -22.37 9.04 -1.56
C ALA A 389 -21.44 10.25 -1.79
N TRP A 390 -20.62 10.61 -0.80
CA TRP A 390 -19.63 11.68 -0.94
C TRP A 390 -18.61 11.37 -2.03
N ASN A 391 -18.07 10.15 -2.04
CA ASN A 391 -17.07 9.73 -3.01
C ASN A 391 -17.64 9.74 -4.44
N THR A 392 -18.84 9.18 -4.65
CA THR A 392 -19.50 9.20 -5.96
C THR A 392 -19.85 10.62 -6.42
N TRP A 393 -20.21 11.52 -5.49
CA TRP A 393 -20.44 12.92 -5.79
C TRP A 393 -19.16 13.67 -6.19
N GLU A 394 -18.05 13.45 -5.47
CA GLU A 394 -16.73 14.00 -5.78
C GLU A 394 -16.25 13.51 -7.15
N LEU A 395 -16.42 12.22 -7.46
CA LEU A 395 -16.13 11.67 -8.78
C LEU A 395 -17.01 12.33 -9.85
N ALA A 396 -18.31 12.46 -9.63
CA ALA A 396 -19.22 13.12 -10.56
C ALA A 396 -18.86 14.60 -10.80
N ARG A 397 -18.41 15.32 -9.77
CA ARG A 397 -17.90 16.69 -9.89
C ARG A 397 -16.62 16.76 -10.70
N ALA A 398 -15.68 15.86 -10.46
CA ALA A 398 -14.46 15.74 -11.24
C ALA A 398 -14.73 15.45 -12.73
N GLY A 399 -15.90 14.90 -13.07
CA GLY A 399 -16.30 14.65 -14.45
C GLY A 399 -17.02 15.80 -15.17
N ARG A 400 -17.33 16.91 -14.47
CA ARG A 400 -18.00 18.11 -15.04
C ARG A 400 -17.05 19.28 -15.32
N GLY A 401 -15.85 19.26 -14.74
CA GLY A 401 -14.73 20.12 -15.15
C GLY A 401 -13.95 19.44 -16.27
#